data_AF-A0AAD9AQY7-F1
#
_entry.id   AF-A0AAD9AQY7-F1
#
_cell.length_a   1.000
_cell.length_b   1.000
_cell.length_c   1.000
_cell.angle_alpha   90.00
_cell.angle_beta   90.00
_cell.angle_gamma   90.00
#
_symmetry.space_group_name_H-M   'P 1'
#
loop_
_entity.id
_entity.type
_entity.pdbx_description
1 polymer ?
#
loop_
_entity_poly.entity_id
_entity_poly.type
_entity_poly.pdbx_seq_one_letter_code
_entity_poly.pdbx_strand_id
1 'polypeptide(L)'
;MPCGQLDRRRVGHRCAPCKKSHIKCNGAHPCSSCVTRGIECAASIASSSFHFVNQRELSRVPRVLVQDSWRYISTYFQAMGSLTQASVLRSAAVTAMSHQDENVSRTLSIVGALYACRNPQILRINAKERRNVMETWVRQKSIIDAELKKPEITKFTAILMSALLLAAVELMICEAPGTFEMWLRKISKFLDTYSKRRAVSTWTPFEKDLVRLFKFLDILSSIAKNDRPVEKQVAPEPWPALPLTIEAAGGSVPSPDSRKVDAMLSAMWQWADLQPRGLWHGYLKLRSSVFLSRKGTRYRRSLLT
;
A
#
# COMPACT_ATOMS: atom_id res chain seq x y z
N MET A 1 -24.79 5.29 39.69
CA MET A 1 -24.78 4.01 38.94
C MET A 1 -24.18 4.22 37.56
N PRO A 2 -23.11 3.51 37.18
CA PRO A 2 -22.55 3.60 35.83
C PRO A 2 -23.48 2.94 34.82
N CYS A 3 -23.77 3.61 33.70
CA CYS A 3 -24.67 3.11 32.66
C CYS A 3 -23.91 2.23 31.66
N GLY A 4 -24.44 1.03 31.38
CA GLY A 4 -23.85 0.05 30.47
C GLY A 4 -23.68 0.54 29.02
N GLN A 5 -22.87 -0.17 28.23
CA GLN A 5 -22.53 0.21 26.84
C GLN A 5 -23.72 0.25 25.88
N LEU A 6 -24.85 -0.40 26.20
CA LEU A 6 -26.08 -0.42 25.41
C LEU A 6 -27.18 0.51 25.94
N ASP A 7 -26.86 1.36 26.93
CA ASP A 7 -27.82 2.30 27.46
C ASP A 7 -28.07 3.45 26.46
N ARG A 8 -29.28 3.49 25.89
CA ARG A 8 -29.77 4.56 24.99
C ARG A 8 -29.72 5.96 25.63
N ARG A 9 -29.33 6.07 26.91
CA ARG A 9 -28.92 7.32 27.60
C ARG A 9 -27.62 7.96 27.06
N ARG A 10 -26.82 7.27 26.23
CA ARG A 10 -25.59 7.82 25.64
C ARG A 10 -25.91 8.72 24.45
N VAL A 11 -25.79 10.03 24.70
CA VAL A 11 -25.51 11.12 23.74
C VAL A 11 -26.42 11.17 22.49
N GLY A 12 -27.49 11.97 22.55
CA GLY A 12 -28.21 12.40 21.35
C GLY A 12 -29.71 12.67 21.48
N HIS A 13 -30.40 12.10 22.47
CA HIS A 13 -31.87 12.08 22.48
C HIS A 13 -32.56 12.69 23.72
N ARG A 14 -31.86 13.46 24.56
CA ARG A 14 -32.49 14.18 25.68
C ARG A 14 -32.83 15.60 25.25
N CYS A 15 -34.06 16.06 25.50
CA CYS A 15 -34.39 17.47 25.32
C CYS A 15 -33.55 18.35 26.28
N ALA A 16 -33.32 19.62 25.90
CA ALA A 16 -32.51 20.57 26.67
C ALA A 16 -33.00 20.74 28.13
N PRO A 17 -34.31 20.80 28.42
CA PRO A 17 -34.80 20.90 29.80
C PRO A 17 -34.50 19.66 30.64
N CYS A 18 -34.70 18.45 30.09
CA CYS A 18 -34.39 17.21 30.80
C CYS A 18 -32.88 17.03 31.02
N LYS A 19 -32.07 17.47 30.05
CA LYS A 19 -30.61 17.52 30.18
C LYS A 19 -30.20 18.46 31.31
N LYS A 20 -30.73 19.70 31.34
CA LYS A 20 -30.44 20.70 32.39
C LYS A 20 -30.87 20.25 33.78
N SER A 21 -31.98 19.52 33.88
CA SER A 21 -32.54 19.08 35.17
C SER A 21 -32.01 17.72 35.63
N HIS A 22 -31.14 17.07 34.85
CA HIS A 22 -30.59 15.74 35.13
C HIS A 22 -31.66 14.64 35.34
N ILE A 23 -32.84 14.81 34.76
CA ILE A 23 -33.97 13.86 34.85
C ILE A 23 -34.09 12.98 33.60
N LYS A 24 -34.91 11.92 33.70
CA LYS A 24 -35.13 10.96 32.62
C LYS A 24 -36.02 11.57 31.52
N CYS A 25 -35.49 11.65 30.30
CA CYS A 25 -36.24 12.03 29.11
C CYS A 25 -36.83 10.77 28.44
N ASN A 26 -38.13 10.76 28.12
CA ASN A 26 -38.76 9.65 27.39
C ASN A 26 -38.57 9.74 25.86
N GLY A 27 -38.03 10.86 25.35
CA GLY A 27 -37.72 11.04 23.93
C GLY A 27 -38.91 11.41 23.03
N ALA A 28 -40.14 11.49 23.56
CA ALA A 28 -41.29 12.02 22.83
C ALA A 28 -41.17 13.55 22.66
N HIS A 29 -41.87 14.13 21.68
CA HIS A 29 -41.90 15.58 21.46
C HIS A 29 -43.36 16.10 21.42
N PRO A 30 -43.86 16.77 22.47
CA PRO A 30 -43.18 17.10 23.72
C PRO A 30 -42.96 15.88 24.64
N CYS A 31 -41.87 15.89 25.41
CA CYS A 31 -41.54 14.78 26.31
C CYS A 31 -42.45 14.81 27.55
N SER A 32 -42.78 13.65 28.14
CA SER A 32 -43.76 13.58 29.25
C SER A 32 -43.33 14.46 30.43
N SER A 33 -42.04 14.50 30.73
CA SER A 33 -41.51 15.35 31.81
C SER A 33 -41.64 16.85 31.53
N CYS A 34 -41.59 17.29 30.27
CA CYS A 34 -41.81 18.69 29.91
C CYS A 34 -43.29 19.05 30.01
N VAL A 35 -44.18 18.15 29.57
CA VAL A 35 -45.64 18.32 29.67
C VAL A 35 -46.06 18.45 31.13
N THR A 36 -45.62 17.56 32.01
CA THR A 36 -45.97 17.62 33.45
C THR A 36 -45.47 18.90 34.13
N ARG A 37 -44.38 19.48 33.64
CA ARG A 37 -43.79 20.69 34.21
C ARG A 37 -44.31 21.98 33.57
N GLY A 38 -45.15 21.88 32.53
CA GLY A 38 -45.62 23.04 31.77
C GLY A 38 -44.50 23.83 31.10
N ILE A 39 -43.37 23.19 30.80
CA ILE A 39 -42.20 23.85 30.17
C ILE A 39 -42.05 23.42 28.72
N GLU A 40 -41.55 24.33 27.88
CA GLU A 40 -41.32 24.06 26.47
C GLU A 40 -40.27 22.96 26.26
N CYS A 41 -40.63 21.95 25.48
CA CYS A 41 -39.74 20.85 25.15
C CYS A 41 -38.86 21.22 23.95
N ALA A 42 -37.70 21.83 24.20
CA ALA A 42 -36.72 22.11 23.15
C ALA A 42 -35.73 20.96 22.97
N ALA A 43 -35.49 20.50 21.73
CA ALA A 43 -34.43 19.53 21.44
C ALA A 43 -33.07 20.07 21.89
N SER A 44 -32.20 19.22 22.47
CA SER A 44 -30.84 19.65 22.77
C SER A 44 -30.12 19.88 21.46
N ILE A 45 -29.87 21.14 21.10
CA ILE A 45 -29.02 21.51 19.98
C ILE A 45 -27.64 20.89 20.26
N ALA A 46 -27.37 19.74 19.65
CA ALA A 46 -26.03 19.23 19.56
C ALA A 46 -25.29 20.18 18.62
N SER A 47 -24.38 20.96 19.19
CA SER A 47 -23.41 21.76 18.47
C SER A 47 -22.49 20.85 17.66
N SER A 48 -22.88 20.58 16.43
CA SER A 48 -21.99 20.39 15.29
C SER A 48 -22.89 20.51 14.06
N SER A 49 -23.17 21.75 13.66
CA SER A 49 -23.60 22.03 12.31
C SER A 49 -22.52 21.46 11.38
N PHE A 50 -22.73 20.25 10.88
CA PHE A 50 -22.11 19.88 9.63
C PHE A 50 -22.71 20.83 8.61
N HIS A 51 -22.03 21.95 8.39
CA HIS A 51 -22.15 22.63 7.11
C HIS A 51 -21.61 21.63 6.11
N PHE A 52 -22.51 20.92 5.43
CA PHE A 52 -22.20 20.49 4.09
C PHE A 52 -21.90 21.79 3.34
N VAL A 53 -20.62 22.11 3.21
CA VAL A 53 -20.19 23.00 2.14
C VAL A 53 -20.60 22.25 0.90
N ASN A 54 -21.75 22.64 0.35
CA ASN A 54 -22.14 22.27 -0.98
C ASN A 54 -21.14 23.02 -1.85
N GLN A 55 -19.95 22.43 -2.02
CA GLN A 55 -18.93 22.95 -2.89
C GLN A 55 -19.55 22.89 -4.26
N ARG A 56 -20.14 24.02 -4.69
CA ARG A 56 -20.51 24.29 -6.07
C ARG A 56 -19.21 24.39 -6.87
N GLU A 57 -18.49 23.28 -6.95
CA GLU A 57 -17.56 23.05 -8.03
C GLU A 57 -18.32 22.28 -9.09
N LEU A 58 -18.94 23.07 -9.97
CA LEU A 58 -19.03 22.74 -11.39
C LEU A 58 -17.62 22.71 -12.02
N SER A 59 -16.67 22.06 -11.35
CA SER A 59 -15.48 21.54 -12.00
C SER A 59 -15.99 20.28 -12.67
N ARG A 60 -16.27 20.35 -13.98
CA ARG A 60 -16.49 19.17 -14.81
C ARG A 60 -15.39 18.16 -14.47
N VAL A 61 -15.68 17.19 -13.60
CA VAL A 61 -14.79 16.06 -13.36
C VAL A 61 -14.58 15.47 -14.74
N PRO A 62 -13.35 15.51 -15.31
CA PRO A 62 -13.10 14.85 -16.57
C PRO A 62 -13.44 13.38 -16.32
N ARG A 63 -14.56 12.91 -16.86
CA ARG A 63 -14.95 11.51 -16.74
C ARG A 63 -14.04 10.72 -17.66
N VAL A 64 -12.79 10.51 -17.23
CA VAL A 64 -11.93 9.42 -17.72
C VAL A 64 -12.29 8.14 -16.96
N LEU A 65 -13.58 7.95 -16.73
CA LEU A 65 -14.13 6.70 -16.24
C LEU A 65 -14.66 5.99 -17.47
N VAL A 66 -13.90 5.00 -17.94
CA VAL A 66 -14.42 4.02 -18.90
C VAL A 66 -15.65 3.40 -18.24
N GLN A 67 -16.82 3.59 -18.83
CA GLN A 67 -18.13 3.47 -18.17
C GLN A 67 -18.36 2.08 -17.52
N ASP A 68 -17.69 1.04 -18.01
CA ASP A 68 -17.78 -0.35 -17.50
C ASP A 68 -16.67 -0.75 -16.49
N SER A 69 -15.71 0.14 -16.24
CA SER A 69 -14.55 -0.14 -15.37
C SER A 69 -14.83 0.06 -13.88
N TRP A 70 -15.91 0.78 -13.54
CA TRP A 70 -16.18 1.17 -12.15
C TRP A 70 -16.41 -0.02 -11.22
N ARG A 71 -17.09 -1.08 -11.69
CA ARG A 71 -17.30 -2.30 -10.89
C ARG A 71 -15.97 -2.96 -10.50
N TYR A 72 -14.99 -2.92 -11.40
CA TYR A 72 -13.67 -3.49 -11.15
C TYR A 72 -12.83 -2.59 -10.26
N ILE A 73 -12.87 -1.27 -10.46
CA ILE A 73 -12.19 -0.30 -9.58
C ILE A 73 -12.75 -0.39 -8.15
N SER A 74 -14.06 -0.53 -7.98
CA SER A 74 -14.68 -0.75 -6.66
C SER A 74 -14.16 -2.06 -6.03
N THR A 75 -14.11 -3.14 -6.81
CA THR A 75 -13.57 -4.43 -6.36
C THR A 75 -12.10 -4.32 -5.93
N TYR A 76 -11.29 -3.53 -6.65
CA TYR A 76 -9.92 -3.23 -6.24
C TYR A 76 -9.87 -2.58 -4.86
N PHE A 77 -10.64 -1.52 -4.61
CA PHE A 77 -10.61 -0.83 -3.31
C PHE A 77 -11.13 -1.73 -2.18
N GLN A 78 -12.12 -2.58 -2.44
CA GLN A 78 -12.58 -3.59 -1.49
C GLN A 78 -11.48 -4.61 -1.15
N ALA A 79 -10.79 -5.13 -2.16
CA ALA A 79 -9.70 -6.10 -2.00
C ALA A 79 -8.56 -5.50 -1.16
N MET A 80 -8.12 -4.30 -1.54
CA MET A 80 -7.02 -3.62 -0.89
C MET A 80 -7.36 -3.24 0.55
N GLY A 81 -8.63 -2.97 0.87
CA GLY A 81 -9.07 -2.58 2.21
C GLY A 81 -8.64 -3.54 3.33
N SER A 82 -8.33 -4.80 2.98
CA SER A 82 -7.84 -5.84 3.89
C SER A 82 -6.31 -5.84 4.10
N LEU A 83 -5.53 -5.15 3.24
CA LEU A 83 -4.07 -5.18 3.23
C LEU A 83 -3.48 -3.92 3.87
N THR A 84 -2.99 -4.06 5.10
CA THR A 84 -2.34 -2.95 5.85
C THR A 84 -1.01 -2.51 5.21
N GLN A 85 -0.26 -3.46 4.63
CA GLN A 85 1.06 -3.23 4.03
C GLN A 85 1.02 -2.42 2.72
N ALA A 86 -0.15 -2.31 2.08
CA ALA A 86 -0.35 -1.59 0.83
C ALA A 86 -1.20 -0.32 1.00
N SER A 87 -1.10 0.34 2.16
CA SER A 87 -1.88 1.54 2.49
C SER A 87 -1.69 2.68 1.50
N VAL A 88 -0.50 2.85 0.92
CA VAL A 88 -0.22 3.85 -0.14
C VAL A 88 -1.15 3.70 -1.33
N LEU A 89 -1.44 2.46 -1.71
CA LEU A 89 -2.30 2.09 -2.84
C LEU A 89 -3.81 2.30 -2.57
N ARG A 90 -4.17 2.67 -1.33
CA ARG A 90 -5.53 3.02 -0.91
C ARG A 90 -5.72 4.48 -0.55
N SER A 91 -4.68 5.29 -0.67
CA SER A 91 -4.76 6.68 -0.28
C SER A 91 -5.76 7.45 -1.15
N ALA A 92 -6.30 8.55 -0.63
CA ALA A 92 -7.17 9.44 -1.39
C ALA A 92 -6.51 9.95 -2.69
N ALA A 93 -5.18 10.03 -2.71
CA ALA A 93 -4.40 10.36 -3.90
C ALA A 93 -4.63 9.35 -5.04
N VAL A 94 -4.74 8.06 -4.73
CA VAL A 94 -5.01 7.02 -5.71
C VAL A 94 -6.39 7.18 -6.34
N THR A 95 -7.40 7.44 -5.50
CA THR A 95 -8.77 7.70 -5.99
C THR A 95 -8.79 8.95 -6.89
N ALA A 96 -8.16 10.04 -6.45
CA ALA A 96 -8.06 11.26 -7.26
C ALA A 96 -7.36 11.01 -8.61
N MET A 97 -6.23 10.30 -8.60
CA MET A 97 -5.52 9.97 -9.85
C MET A 97 -6.31 9.05 -10.76
N SER A 98 -7.11 8.13 -10.22
CA SER A 98 -7.97 7.25 -11.03
C SER A 98 -9.00 8.04 -11.85
N HIS A 99 -9.37 9.24 -11.41
CA HIS A 99 -10.27 10.13 -12.15
C HIS A 99 -9.52 11.05 -13.12
N GLN A 100 -8.24 11.33 -12.87
CA GLN A 100 -7.43 12.29 -13.63
C GLN A 100 -6.57 11.65 -14.72
N ASP A 101 -6.26 10.35 -14.61
CA ASP A 101 -5.34 9.68 -15.50
C ASP A 101 -5.89 8.33 -15.99
N GLU A 102 -5.95 8.17 -17.32
CA GLU A 102 -6.50 6.99 -17.97
C GLU A 102 -5.67 5.74 -17.69
N ASN A 103 -4.34 5.87 -17.61
CA ASN A 103 -3.47 4.73 -17.34
C ASN A 103 -3.69 4.21 -15.93
N VAL A 104 -3.84 5.10 -14.96
CA VAL A 104 -4.15 4.73 -13.58
C VAL A 104 -5.53 4.07 -13.51
N SER A 105 -6.56 4.71 -14.08
CA SER A 105 -7.94 4.19 -14.14
C SER A 105 -8.00 2.77 -14.73
N ARG A 106 -7.41 2.57 -15.90
CA ARG A 106 -7.38 1.27 -16.58
C ARG A 106 -6.59 0.22 -15.80
N THR A 107 -5.46 0.61 -15.20
CA THR A 107 -4.64 -0.33 -14.42
C THR A 107 -5.38 -0.79 -13.15
N LEU A 108 -6.04 0.12 -12.44
CA LEU A 108 -6.88 -0.22 -11.28
C LEU A 108 -8.02 -1.17 -11.67
N SER A 109 -8.67 -0.89 -12.80
CA SER A 109 -9.70 -1.78 -13.35
C SER A 109 -9.15 -3.17 -13.67
N ILE A 110 -7.95 -3.28 -14.23
CA ILE A 110 -7.30 -4.57 -14.51
C ILE A 110 -7.06 -5.34 -13.21
N VAL A 111 -6.44 -4.70 -12.22
CA VAL A 111 -6.14 -5.34 -10.92
C VAL A 111 -7.43 -5.83 -10.26
N GLY A 112 -8.46 -5.00 -10.20
CA GLY A 112 -9.75 -5.36 -9.63
C GLY A 112 -10.46 -6.48 -10.38
N ALA A 113 -10.43 -6.48 -11.71
CA ALA A 113 -11.02 -7.52 -12.52
C ALA A 113 -10.30 -8.87 -12.34
N LEU A 114 -8.97 -8.85 -12.26
CA LEU A 114 -8.17 -10.05 -12.04
C LEU A 114 -8.36 -10.61 -10.63
N TYR A 115 -8.47 -9.74 -9.63
CA TYR A 115 -8.81 -10.15 -8.27
C TYR A 115 -10.19 -10.80 -8.20
N ALA A 116 -11.20 -10.21 -8.86
CA ALA A 116 -12.53 -10.82 -8.99
C ALA A 116 -12.51 -12.17 -9.69
N CYS A 117 -11.67 -12.35 -10.73
CA CYS A 117 -11.50 -13.65 -11.39
C CYS A 117 -11.00 -14.75 -10.44
N ARG A 118 -10.23 -14.39 -9.40
CA ARG A 118 -9.75 -15.32 -8.36
C ARG A 118 -10.74 -15.48 -7.20
N ASN A 119 -11.71 -14.58 -7.05
CA ASN A 119 -12.65 -14.54 -5.92
C ASN A 119 -14.10 -14.43 -6.43
N PRO A 120 -14.71 -15.54 -6.89
CA PRO A 120 -16.05 -15.53 -7.49
C PRO A 120 -17.17 -15.06 -6.56
N GLN A 121 -16.92 -15.03 -5.24
CA GLN A 121 -17.86 -14.56 -4.22
C GLN A 121 -18.05 -13.04 -4.24
N ILE A 122 -17.07 -12.29 -4.73
CA ILE A 122 -17.10 -10.82 -4.75
C ILE A 122 -17.77 -10.33 -6.03
N LEU A 123 -17.33 -10.85 -7.17
CA LEU A 123 -17.88 -10.52 -8.47
C LEU A 123 -17.77 -11.73 -9.40
N ARG A 124 -18.91 -12.19 -9.92
CA ARG A 124 -18.95 -13.28 -10.89
C ARG A 124 -18.53 -12.75 -12.27
N ILE A 125 -17.41 -13.28 -12.76
CA ILE A 125 -16.85 -12.93 -14.08
C ILE A 125 -16.96 -14.16 -14.98
N ASN A 126 -17.54 -13.99 -16.18
CA ASN A 126 -17.66 -15.08 -17.14
C ASN A 126 -16.34 -15.32 -17.91
N ALA A 127 -16.24 -16.45 -18.61
CA ALA A 127 -15.01 -16.81 -19.33
C ALA A 127 -14.63 -15.85 -20.48
N LYS A 128 -15.61 -15.16 -21.08
CA LYS A 128 -15.38 -14.14 -22.12
C LYS A 128 -14.78 -12.87 -21.51
N GLU A 129 -15.35 -12.38 -20.43
CA GLU A 129 -14.86 -11.22 -19.68
C GLU A 129 -13.44 -11.49 -19.16
N ARG A 130 -13.17 -12.69 -18.61
CA ARG A 130 -11.82 -13.07 -18.16
C ARG A 130 -10.79 -12.97 -19.29
N ARG A 131 -11.11 -13.46 -20.49
CA ARG A 131 -10.22 -13.35 -21.66
C ARG A 131 -9.97 -11.89 -22.05
N ASN A 132 -11.03 -11.08 -22.12
CA ASN A 132 -10.92 -9.65 -22.42
C ASN A 132 -10.03 -8.90 -21.40
N VAL A 133 -10.14 -9.25 -20.11
CA VAL A 133 -9.30 -8.67 -19.04
C VAL A 133 -7.83 -9.03 -19.25
N MET A 134 -7.53 -10.29 -19.58
CA MET A 134 -6.15 -10.72 -19.86
C MET A 134 -5.56 -10.00 -21.10
N GLU A 135 -6.33 -9.86 -22.17
CA GLU A 135 -5.91 -9.11 -23.37
C GLU A 135 -5.66 -7.63 -23.04
N THR A 136 -6.55 -7.02 -22.25
CA THR A 136 -6.43 -5.63 -21.79
C THR A 136 -5.19 -5.44 -20.92
N TRP A 137 -4.89 -6.42 -20.05
CA TRP A 137 -3.68 -6.42 -19.23
C TRP A 137 -2.41 -6.46 -20.07
N VAL A 138 -2.31 -7.40 -21.04
CA VAL A 138 -1.15 -7.50 -21.94
C VAL A 138 -0.95 -6.19 -22.70
N ARG A 139 -2.03 -5.61 -23.23
CA ARG A 139 -1.98 -4.31 -23.92
C ARG A 139 -1.53 -3.19 -22.99
N GLN A 140 -2.08 -3.11 -21.78
CA GLN A 140 -1.72 -2.06 -20.82
C GLN A 140 -0.26 -2.19 -20.37
N LYS A 141 0.23 -3.42 -20.17
CA LYS A 141 1.64 -3.67 -19.85
C LYS A 141 2.57 -3.17 -20.95
N SER A 142 2.21 -3.38 -22.22
CA SER A 142 2.98 -2.86 -23.37
C SER A 142 3.00 -1.32 -23.41
N ILE A 143 1.86 -0.67 -23.14
CA ILE A 143 1.76 0.80 -23.05
C ILE A 143 2.69 1.32 -21.95
N ILE A 144 2.57 0.80 -20.74
CA ILE A 144 3.40 1.24 -19.60
C ILE A 144 4.88 0.94 -19.84
N ASP A 145 5.23 -0.17 -20.50
CA ASP A 145 6.61 -0.46 -20.90
C ASP A 145 7.19 0.59 -21.85
N ALA A 146 6.38 1.09 -22.79
CA ALA A 146 6.78 2.16 -23.70
C ALA A 146 6.97 3.49 -22.96
N GLU A 147 6.09 3.81 -22.01
CA GLU A 147 6.15 5.03 -21.20
C GLU A 147 7.36 5.04 -20.24
N LEU A 148 7.67 3.89 -19.61
CA LEU A 148 8.86 3.73 -18.76
C LEU A 148 10.18 4.00 -19.51
N LYS A 149 10.20 3.81 -20.84
CA LYS A 149 11.37 4.11 -21.70
C LYS A 149 11.48 5.59 -22.07
N LYS A 150 10.44 6.40 -21.81
CA LYS A 150 10.37 7.82 -22.17
C LYS A 150 10.14 8.70 -20.92
N PRO A 151 11.07 8.72 -19.94
CA PRO A 151 10.88 9.44 -18.68
C PRO A 151 10.79 10.97 -18.82
N GLU A 152 11.08 11.54 -19.99
CA GLU A 152 11.14 12.98 -20.20
C GLU A 152 9.76 13.63 -20.39
N ILE A 153 8.83 12.89 -20.98
CA ILE A 153 7.54 13.42 -21.43
C ILE A 153 6.42 12.94 -20.49
N THR A 154 6.71 11.94 -19.66
CA THR A 154 5.70 11.15 -18.97
C THR A 154 5.39 11.65 -17.58
N LYS A 155 4.14 11.48 -17.15
CA LYS A 155 3.69 11.82 -15.80
C LYS A 155 4.24 10.81 -14.81
N PHE A 156 5.32 11.18 -14.11
CA PHE A 156 6.06 10.32 -13.19
C PHE A 156 5.16 9.49 -12.25
N THR A 157 4.29 10.16 -11.50
CA THR A 157 3.43 9.51 -10.50
C THR A 157 2.47 8.49 -11.10
N ALA A 158 1.82 8.84 -12.22
CA ALA A 158 0.86 7.97 -12.88
C ALA A 158 1.55 6.71 -13.45
N ILE A 159 2.67 6.89 -14.14
CA ILE A 159 3.43 5.78 -14.73
C ILE A 159 4.02 4.88 -13.66
N LEU A 160 4.63 5.44 -12.61
CA LEU A 160 5.20 4.66 -11.51
C LEU A 160 4.11 3.86 -10.80
N MET A 161 2.97 4.48 -10.49
CA MET A 161 1.86 3.78 -9.85
C MET A 161 1.32 2.65 -10.74
N SER A 162 1.04 2.92 -12.01
CA SER A 162 0.56 1.90 -12.95
C SER A 162 1.58 0.76 -13.09
N ALA A 163 2.88 1.06 -13.16
CA ALA A 163 3.92 0.05 -13.25
C ALA A 163 3.98 -0.83 -11.99
N LEU A 164 3.85 -0.25 -10.79
CA LEU A 164 3.84 -1.00 -9.52
C LEU A 164 2.60 -1.88 -9.37
N LEU A 165 1.42 -1.38 -9.77
CA LEU A 165 0.20 -2.18 -9.79
C LEU A 165 0.31 -3.35 -10.78
N LEU A 166 0.89 -3.14 -11.95
CA LEU A 166 1.14 -4.21 -12.91
C LEU A 166 2.19 -5.20 -12.38
N ALA A 167 3.17 -4.76 -11.60
CA ALA A 167 4.12 -5.64 -10.93
C ALA A 167 3.40 -6.59 -9.95
N ALA A 168 2.42 -6.08 -9.20
CA ALA A 168 1.58 -6.92 -8.34
C ALA A 168 0.74 -7.92 -9.16
N VAL A 169 0.26 -7.52 -10.35
CA VAL A 169 -0.43 -8.44 -11.27
C VAL A 169 0.49 -9.56 -11.76
N GLU A 170 1.75 -9.26 -12.11
CA GLU A 170 2.74 -10.28 -12.47
C GLU A 170 2.87 -11.32 -11.36
N LEU A 171 3.00 -10.89 -10.10
CA LEU A 171 3.09 -11.81 -8.96
C LEU A 171 1.82 -12.66 -8.79
N MET A 172 0.65 -12.12 -9.13
CA MET A 172 -0.61 -12.85 -8.99
C MET A 172 -0.87 -13.86 -10.11
N ILE A 173 -0.29 -13.69 -11.30
CA ILE A 173 -0.74 -14.41 -12.51
C ILE A 173 0.39 -15.06 -13.29
N CYS A 174 1.58 -14.45 -13.33
CA CYS A 174 2.70 -14.97 -14.09
C CYS A 174 3.44 -16.03 -13.31
N GLU A 175 3.37 -17.27 -13.80
CA GLU A 175 4.18 -18.39 -13.30
C GLU A 175 5.57 -18.44 -13.96
N ALA A 176 5.77 -17.66 -15.02
CA ALA A 176 7.03 -17.64 -15.76
C ALA A 176 8.17 -17.06 -14.91
N PRO A 177 9.26 -17.81 -14.70
CA PRO A 177 10.37 -17.34 -13.89
C PRO A 177 11.04 -16.13 -14.56
N GLY A 178 11.36 -15.09 -13.79
CA GLY A 178 12.15 -13.95 -14.28
C GLY A 178 11.34 -12.75 -14.80
N THR A 179 10.04 -12.90 -15.07
CA THR A 179 9.25 -11.81 -15.66
C THR A 179 9.07 -10.64 -14.70
N PHE A 180 8.82 -10.95 -13.43
CA PHE A 180 8.70 -9.97 -12.36
C PHE A 180 10.00 -9.18 -12.16
N GLU A 181 11.17 -9.84 -12.13
CA GLU A 181 12.47 -9.18 -11.95
C GLU A 181 12.83 -8.31 -13.15
N MET A 182 12.51 -8.77 -14.36
CA MET A 182 12.69 -7.96 -15.55
C MET A 182 11.82 -6.71 -15.49
N TRP A 183 10.61 -6.80 -14.93
CA TRP A 183 9.73 -5.66 -14.73
C TRP A 183 10.27 -4.70 -13.66
N LEU A 184 10.71 -5.20 -12.51
CA LEU A 184 11.35 -4.38 -11.47
C LEU A 184 12.60 -3.65 -11.99
N ARG A 185 13.43 -4.30 -12.80
CA ARG A 185 14.59 -3.67 -13.46
C ARG A 185 14.20 -2.51 -14.37
N LYS A 186 13.08 -2.61 -15.08
CA LYS A 186 12.55 -1.50 -15.91
C LYS A 186 12.11 -0.33 -15.06
N ILE A 187 11.42 -0.59 -13.94
CA ILE A 187 11.02 0.44 -12.98
C ILE A 187 12.26 1.10 -12.35
N SER A 188 13.26 0.32 -11.92
CA SER A 188 14.53 0.84 -11.37
C SER A 188 15.22 1.78 -12.36
N LYS A 189 15.32 1.40 -13.64
CA LYS A 189 15.93 2.24 -14.68
C LYS A 189 15.17 3.55 -14.89
N PHE A 190 13.84 3.50 -14.81
CA PHE A 190 12.98 4.68 -14.87
C PHE A 190 13.23 5.62 -13.67
N LEU A 191 13.27 5.08 -12.45
CA LEU A 191 13.56 5.84 -11.23
C LEU A 191 14.97 6.47 -11.24
N ASP A 192 15.98 5.73 -11.69
CA ASP A 192 17.35 6.22 -11.85
C ASP A 192 17.43 7.39 -12.83
N THR A 193 16.69 7.30 -13.94
CA THR A 193 16.68 8.37 -14.95
C THR A 193 15.97 9.62 -14.44
N TYR A 194 14.88 9.43 -13.68
CA TYR A 194 14.09 10.53 -13.15
C TYR A 194 14.80 11.24 -11.98
N SER A 195 15.41 10.49 -11.06
CA SER A 195 16.16 11.02 -9.91
C SER A 195 17.38 11.86 -10.33
N LYS A 196 18.03 11.53 -11.45
CA LYS A 196 19.11 12.34 -12.04
C LYS A 196 18.64 13.71 -12.54
N ARG A 197 17.37 13.84 -12.92
CA ARG A 197 16.80 15.09 -13.47
C ARG A 197 16.14 15.94 -12.41
N ARG A 198 15.48 15.29 -11.46
CA ARG A 198 14.68 15.94 -10.41
C ARG A 198 15.18 15.51 -9.05
N ALA A 199 15.71 16.46 -8.29
CA ALA A 199 16.20 16.22 -6.94
C ALA A 199 15.11 15.58 -6.07
N VAL A 200 15.49 14.54 -5.32
CA VAL A 200 14.60 13.74 -4.46
C VAL A 200 13.89 14.60 -3.40
N SER A 201 14.49 15.72 -3.00
CA SER A 201 13.89 16.69 -2.08
C SER A 201 12.58 17.28 -2.62
N THR A 202 12.45 17.40 -3.94
CA THR A 202 11.26 17.99 -4.60
C THR A 202 10.12 16.99 -4.78
N TRP A 203 10.32 15.71 -4.45
CA TRP A 203 9.28 14.70 -4.59
C TRP A 203 8.18 14.91 -3.55
N THR A 204 6.94 14.77 -3.99
CA THR A 204 5.76 14.78 -3.14
C THR A 204 5.80 13.60 -2.15
N PRO A 205 5.11 13.69 -1.01
CA PRO A 205 5.03 12.58 -0.05
C PRO A 205 4.55 11.28 -0.70
N PHE A 206 3.54 11.38 -1.57
CA PHE A 206 2.99 10.21 -2.27
C PHE A 206 3.98 9.58 -3.25
N GLU A 207 4.74 10.39 -4.01
CA GLU A 207 5.83 9.89 -4.86
C GLU A 207 6.88 9.12 -4.05
N LYS A 208 7.26 9.65 -2.87
CA LYS A 208 8.21 8.98 -1.96
C LYS A 208 7.64 7.63 -1.47
N ASP A 209 6.37 7.58 -1.14
CA ASP A 209 5.72 6.34 -0.69
C ASP A 209 5.61 5.28 -1.81
N LEU A 210 5.40 5.69 -3.07
CA LEU A 210 5.47 4.77 -4.21
C LEU A 210 6.88 4.20 -4.40
N VAL A 211 7.92 5.01 -4.20
CA VAL A 211 9.31 4.54 -4.27
C VAL A 211 9.65 3.60 -3.10
N ARG A 212 9.12 3.85 -1.90
CA ARG A 212 9.24 2.90 -0.78
C ARG A 212 8.56 1.57 -1.10
N LEU A 213 7.38 1.60 -1.71
CA LEU A 213 6.69 0.39 -2.15
C LEU A 213 7.51 -0.37 -3.20
N PHE A 214 8.12 0.33 -4.16
CA PHE A 214 9.05 -0.29 -5.11
C PHE A 214 10.20 -1.00 -4.40
N LYS A 215 10.90 -0.30 -3.50
CA LYS A 215 12.02 -0.84 -2.71
C LYS A 215 11.60 -2.08 -1.93
N PHE A 216 10.44 -2.03 -1.30
CA PHE A 216 9.89 -3.17 -0.57
C PHE A 216 9.70 -4.39 -1.47
N LEU A 217 9.09 -4.21 -2.65
CA LEU A 217 8.88 -5.29 -3.62
C LEU A 217 10.20 -5.86 -4.15
N ASP A 218 11.17 -4.99 -4.44
CA ASP A 218 12.50 -5.39 -4.91
C ASP A 218 13.24 -6.22 -3.85
N ILE A 219 13.30 -5.73 -2.61
CA ILE A 219 13.94 -6.42 -1.49
C ILE A 219 13.28 -7.77 -1.21
N LEU A 220 11.94 -7.83 -1.19
CA LEU A 220 11.23 -9.10 -0.98
C LEU A 220 11.52 -10.11 -2.09
N SER A 221 11.58 -9.65 -3.35
CA SER A 221 11.93 -10.50 -4.49
C SER A 221 13.32 -11.11 -4.32
N SER A 222 14.29 -10.26 -3.98
CA SER A 222 15.69 -10.66 -3.79
C SER A 222 15.85 -11.61 -2.61
N ILE A 223 15.16 -11.38 -1.50
CA ILE A 223 15.14 -12.31 -0.36
C ILE A 223 14.58 -13.67 -0.76
N ALA A 224 13.45 -13.70 -1.48
CA ALA A 224 12.81 -14.94 -1.91
C ALA A 224 13.70 -15.77 -2.85
N LYS A 225 14.57 -15.10 -3.62
CA LYS A 225 15.46 -15.73 -4.60
C LYS A 225 16.89 -15.94 -4.12
N ASN A 226 17.23 -15.49 -2.91
CA ASN A 226 18.61 -15.41 -2.42
C ASN A 226 19.54 -14.65 -3.39
N ASP A 227 19.04 -13.57 -3.98
CA ASP A 227 19.78 -12.69 -4.89
C ASP A 227 19.94 -11.29 -4.26
N ARG A 228 20.70 -10.41 -4.91
CA ARG A 228 20.82 -9.02 -4.47
C ARG A 228 19.63 -8.17 -4.96
N PRO A 229 19.20 -7.16 -4.18
CA PRO A 229 18.26 -6.13 -4.64
C PRO A 229 18.77 -5.45 -5.92
N VAL A 230 17.84 -5.15 -6.84
CA VAL A 230 18.14 -4.43 -8.08
C VAL A 230 18.57 -3.00 -7.78
N GLU A 231 17.88 -2.34 -6.84
CA GLU A 231 18.21 -0.98 -6.46
C GLU A 231 19.43 -0.96 -5.53
N LYS A 232 20.39 -0.09 -5.86
CA LYS A 232 21.55 0.14 -5.00
C LYS A 232 21.08 0.75 -3.68
N GLN A 233 21.63 0.27 -2.57
CA GLN A 233 21.39 0.93 -1.29
C GLN A 233 21.85 2.38 -1.40
N VAL A 234 20.93 3.32 -1.21
CA VAL A 234 21.31 4.67 -0.78
C VAL A 234 21.82 4.47 0.63
N ALA A 235 23.10 4.77 0.88
CA ALA A 235 23.73 4.59 2.18
C ALA A 235 22.75 5.06 3.27
N PRO A 236 22.46 4.25 4.30
CA PRO A 236 21.55 4.65 5.34
C PRO A 236 22.07 5.99 5.85
N GLU A 237 21.23 7.03 5.74
CA GLU A 237 21.55 8.32 6.32
C GLU A 237 21.89 8.00 7.78
N PRO A 238 23.10 8.34 8.26
CA PRO A 238 23.51 7.99 9.62
C PRO A 238 22.38 8.44 10.53
N TRP A 239 21.87 7.50 11.34
CA TRP A 239 20.76 7.75 12.25
C TRP A 239 21.00 9.12 12.87
N PRO A 240 20.16 10.14 12.61
CA PRO A 240 20.38 11.42 13.23
C PRO A 240 20.38 11.13 14.72
N ALA A 241 21.51 11.42 15.39
CA ALA A 241 21.58 11.36 16.84
C ALA A 241 20.32 12.04 17.36
N LEU A 242 19.58 11.37 18.25
CA LEU A 242 18.31 11.89 18.77
C LEU A 242 18.48 13.40 19.03
N PRO A 243 17.76 14.28 18.32
CA PRO A 243 17.92 15.70 18.55
C PRO A 243 17.35 15.96 19.95
N LEU A 244 18.24 16.26 20.90
CA LEU A 244 17.90 16.78 22.23
C LEU A 244 17.37 18.21 22.14
N THR A 245 17.32 18.80 20.95
CA THR A 245 16.89 20.19 20.72
C THR A 245 15.81 20.25 19.65
N ILE A 246 14.65 20.74 20.07
CA ILE A 246 13.53 21.16 19.23
C ILE A 246 13.96 22.48 18.59
N GLU A 247 14.54 22.44 17.39
CA GLU A 247 14.72 23.66 16.58
C GLU A 247 13.78 23.66 15.39
N ALA A 248 13.06 24.78 15.30
CA ALA A 248 12.11 25.13 14.26
C ALA A 248 12.86 25.55 13.00
N ALA A 249 12.90 24.68 12.00
CA ALA A 249 13.20 25.05 10.62
C ALA A 249 12.16 24.43 9.69
N GLY A 250 11.51 25.28 8.88
CA GLY A 250 10.31 25.00 8.08
C GLY A 250 10.46 24.02 6.91
N GLY A 251 11.24 22.95 7.06
CA GLY A 251 11.16 21.77 6.20
C GLY A 251 10.04 20.85 6.66
N SER A 252 9.31 20.24 5.73
CA SER A 252 8.32 19.20 6.05
C SER A 252 9.03 18.00 6.70
N VAL A 253 9.08 18.01 8.03
CA VAL A 253 9.70 16.93 8.81
C VAL A 253 9.00 15.62 8.43
N PRO A 254 9.73 14.60 7.94
CA PRO A 254 9.11 13.32 7.59
C PRO A 254 8.39 12.76 8.80
N SER A 255 7.13 12.36 8.60
CA SER A 255 6.29 11.76 9.65
C SER A 255 7.07 10.66 10.37
N PRO A 256 6.96 10.54 11.71
CA PRO A 256 7.68 9.52 12.50
C PRO A 256 7.48 8.09 11.96
N ASP A 257 6.36 7.81 11.29
CA ASP A 257 6.11 6.50 10.67
C ASP A 257 6.95 6.27 9.40
N SER A 258 7.21 7.32 8.61
CA SER A 258 8.03 7.20 7.39
C SER A 258 9.48 6.85 7.70
N ARG A 259 10.05 7.40 8.79
CA ARG A 259 11.41 7.06 9.25
C ARG A 259 11.51 5.60 9.69
N LYS A 260 10.49 5.08 10.38
CA LYS A 260 10.43 3.67 10.77
C LYS A 260 10.40 2.75 9.55
N VAL A 261 9.63 3.11 8.53
CA VAL A 261 9.58 2.37 7.26
C VAL A 261 10.95 2.39 6.56
N ASP A 262 11.60 3.55 6.48
CA ASP A 262 12.92 3.68 5.86
C ASP A 262 14.00 2.87 6.61
N ALA A 263 13.96 2.86 7.95
CA ALA A 263 14.83 2.02 8.78
C ALA A 263 14.57 0.52 8.57
N MET A 264 13.29 0.11 8.51
CA MET A 264 12.89 -1.27 8.21
C MET A 264 13.40 -1.71 6.84
N LEU A 265 13.15 -0.91 5.79
CA LEU A 265 13.62 -1.21 4.43
C LEU A 265 15.15 -1.31 4.38
N SER A 266 15.85 -0.44 5.10
CA SER A 266 17.31 -0.49 5.20
C SER A 266 17.81 -1.79 5.83
N ALA A 267 17.18 -2.23 6.93
CA ALA A 267 17.51 -3.50 7.59
C ALA A 267 17.21 -4.71 6.69
N MET A 268 16.05 -4.72 6.02
CA MET A 268 15.69 -5.79 5.08
C MET A 268 16.64 -5.84 3.88
N TRP A 269 17.07 -4.69 3.37
CA TRP A 269 18.05 -4.63 2.28
C TRP A 269 19.40 -5.22 2.72
N GLN A 270 19.88 -4.86 3.91
CA GLN A 270 21.12 -5.42 4.47
C GLN A 270 21.02 -6.94 4.63
N TRP A 271 19.88 -7.44 5.09
CA TRP A 271 19.61 -8.87 5.16
C TRP A 271 19.72 -9.54 3.78
N ALA A 272 19.07 -8.96 2.76
CA ALA A 272 19.12 -9.48 1.39
C ALA A 272 20.55 -9.53 0.83
N ASP A 273 21.40 -8.52 1.09
CA ASP A 273 22.80 -8.54 0.63
C ASP A 273 23.67 -9.58 1.36
N LEU A 274 23.35 -9.89 2.62
CA LEU A 274 24.09 -10.87 3.43
C LEU A 274 23.71 -12.32 3.11
N GLN A 275 22.47 -12.57 2.68
CA GLN A 275 21.96 -13.93 2.41
C GLN A 275 22.84 -14.75 1.46
N PRO A 276 23.27 -14.22 0.29
CA PRO A 276 24.19 -14.93 -0.58
C PRO A 276 25.46 -15.36 0.17
N ARG A 277 26.03 -14.48 1.01
CA ARG A 277 27.31 -14.72 1.70
C ARG A 277 27.24 -15.79 2.79
N GLY A 278 26.11 -15.86 3.50
CA GLY A 278 25.87 -16.86 4.56
C GLY A 278 25.79 -18.29 4.04
N LEU A 279 25.21 -18.49 2.85
CA LEU A 279 25.11 -19.80 2.22
C LEU A 279 26.48 -20.37 1.82
N TRP A 280 27.42 -19.52 1.39
CA TRP A 280 28.79 -19.95 1.06
C TRP A 280 29.56 -20.47 2.28
N HIS A 281 29.42 -19.84 3.44
CA HIS A 281 30.07 -20.31 4.67
C HIS A 281 29.47 -21.63 5.19
N GLY A 282 28.14 -21.81 5.06
CA GLY A 282 27.47 -23.07 5.38
C GLY A 282 27.90 -24.22 4.45
N TYR A 283 27.96 -23.98 3.13
CA TYR A 283 28.38 -24.98 2.15
C TYR A 283 29.86 -25.38 2.31
N LEU A 284 30.76 -24.44 2.59
CA LEU A 284 32.17 -24.74 2.85
C LEU A 284 32.36 -25.56 4.13
N LYS A 285 31.54 -25.32 5.18
CA LYS A 285 31.59 -26.07 6.44
C LYS A 285 31.02 -27.49 6.31
N LEU A 286 30.04 -27.71 5.43
CA LEU A 286 29.52 -29.04 5.08
C LEU A 286 30.46 -29.82 4.15
N ARG A 287 31.16 -29.15 3.21
CA ARG A 287 32.13 -29.82 2.34
C ARG A 287 33.41 -30.23 3.09
N SER A 288 33.84 -29.44 4.07
CA SER A 288 35.00 -29.76 4.92
C SER A 288 34.70 -30.89 5.92
N SER A 289 33.49 -30.99 6.45
CA SER A 289 33.09 -32.12 7.32
C SER A 289 32.90 -33.44 6.54
N VAL A 290 32.42 -33.40 5.30
CA VAL A 290 32.37 -34.60 4.43
C VAL A 290 33.77 -35.04 3.98
N PHE A 291 34.72 -34.13 3.79
CA PHE A 291 36.12 -34.47 3.47
C PHE A 291 36.90 -35.05 4.67
N LEU A 292 36.55 -34.67 5.90
CA LEU A 292 37.17 -35.21 7.12
C LEU A 292 36.61 -36.59 7.51
N SER A 293 35.38 -36.93 7.12
CA SER A 293 34.78 -38.26 7.38
C SER A 293 35.33 -39.37 6.45
N ARG A 294 35.86 -39.01 5.26
CA ARG A 294 36.35 -39.99 4.27
C ARG A 294 37.82 -40.42 4.43
N LYS A 295 38.56 -39.89 5.41
CA LYS A 295 39.96 -40.26 5.70
C LYS A 295 40.14 -41.17 6.92
N GLY A 296 39.06 -41.71 7.50
CA GLY A 296 39.08 -42.49 8.75
C GLY A 296 39.00 -44.03 8.62
N THR A 297 39.05 -44.64 7.43
CA THR A 297 38.80 -46.09 7.27
C THR A 297 39.77 -46.82 6.33
N ARG A 298 41.07 -46.54 6.43
CA ARG A 298 42.10 -47.43 5.87
C ARG A 298 43.35 -47.45 6.76
N TYR A 299 43.33 -48.22 7.83
CA TYR A 299 44.54 -48.82 8.41
C TYR A 299 44.12 -49.95 9.36
N ARG A 300 44.01 -51.17 8.83
CA ARG A 300 44.29 -52.44 9.50
C ARG A 300 43.85 -53.60 8.61
N ARG A 301 44.81 -54.20 7.89
CA ARG A 301 44.90 -55.66 7.66
C ARG A 301 46.15 -55.96 6.84
N SER A 302 47.23 -56.27 7.54
CA SER A 302 48.35 -57.06 7.04
C SER A 302 49.19 -57.51 8.24
N LEU A 303 48.90 -58.74 8.69
CA LEU A 303 49.55 -59.62 9.68
C LEU A 303 48.47 -60.72 9.84
N LEU A 304 48.62 -62.00 9.50
CA LEU A 304 49.76 -62.90 9.40
C LEU A 304 49.32 -64.07 8.49
N THR A 305 50.31 -64.72 7.87
CA THR A 305 50.43 -66.15 7.52
C THR A 305 49.18 -67.03 7.60
#